data_AF-A0A534ZG14-F1
#
_entry.id   AF-A0A534ZG14-F1
#
_cell.length_a   1.000
_cell.length_b   1.000
_cell.length_c   1.000
_cell.angle_alpha   90.00
_cell.angle_beta   90.00
_cell.angle_gamma   90.00
#
_symmetry.space_group_name_H-M   'P 1'
#
loop_
_entity.id
_entity.type
_entity.pdbx_description
1 polymer ?
#
loop_
_entity_poly.entity_id
_entity_poly.type
_entity_poly.pdbx_seq_one_letter_code
_entity_poly.pdbx_strand_id
1 'polypeptide(L)'
;MTALEAFKQHAQEGSPAALEVAPLAERRWWRWWQVAVAAGGFLVLLPGSLLIAIAIKLTSRGPILYRGTRIGRSLQPFTIYKFRTLLADAERRIGARLVTPGDPLFTPIGRFLRKYKLDEIPQLLNVVKGDMNMVGPRPVRPIFLATSVQDIPRYLERFRVRPGMTGLAQLRGGYFTHPRDKLRYDRIYLRRRGFWLDFRLVLATFVKLLNRWLTLGLLLALIFLAASFVPDVFHRPFEIKVGGFNLSPLDAIGLLLAGVVLVRQIPAHRLYLYRIPTNRPMACFVVFSVLAGLVAGDLPARLRDVAYFSASGFLIFFLIVSGEITEEFAMRATRVVAFAAVAVALLGLAEIVVQTHAAAAFGPGGDGTPRITATLGSPVVLAAYLVLGMPLVLVELSCAERREERDFWLVCATLVVMGVLLTQTRTGLLALWVTGSVFAWRVSRRMFRVFAGATLAFVVLMVFVGALRLSPAALSAEWTRRVTFTSATISADATTPLGVLLGPEPGKGAVSRIEVDRDREGPARPHLVRNENMHLTLVQRSGLVGWALMMWVIGSALAAIRRGAGAVADRRLGLVLWAIFSSGIGFLISMSNFNALYDSTIQIFFWSLLGIGMAIAVHQSGRRPTFNVIWR
;
A
#
# COMPACT_ATOMS: atom_id res chain seq x y z
N MET A 1 7.36 46.02 28.82
CA MET A 1 8.47 45.83 27.88
C MET A 1 8.38 44.47 27.22
N THR A 2 8.04 44.42 25.93
CA THR A 2 8.17 43.18 25.14
C THR A 2 9.65 42.83 24.97
N ALA A 3 10.01 41.56 24.83
CA ALA A 3 11.41 41.15 24.59
C ALA A 3 12.03 41.84 23.34
N LEU A 4 11.20 42.31 22.41
CA LEU A 4 11.60 43.09 21.25
C LEU A 4 11.87 44.56 21.60
N GLU A 5 11.11 45.18 22.51
CA GLU A 5 11.40 46.51 23.07
C GLU A 5 12.68 46.49 23.89
N ALA A 6 12.87 45.45 24.72
CA ALA A 6 14.11 45.24 25.46
C ALA A 6 15.31 45.09 24.52
N PHE A 7 15.18 44.30 23.45
CA PHE A 7 16.22 44.16 22.41
C PHE A 7 16.47 45.46 21.64
N LYS A 8 15.42 46.20 21.28
CA LYS A 8 15.55 47.49 20.59
C LYS A 8 16.20 48.55 21.48
N GLN A 9 15.88 48.60 22.77
CA GLN A 9 16.56 49.48 23.74
C GLN A 9 18.03 49.10 23.91
N HIS A 10 18.34 47.83 24.16
CA HIS A 10 19.72 47.37 24.32
C HIS A 10 20.58 47.55 23.06
N ALA A 11 19.97 47.49 21.87
CA ALA A 11 20.64 47.72 20.61
C ALA A 11 20.69 49.22 20.20
N GLN A 12 19.85 50.08 20.77
CA GLN A 12 19.95 51.54 20.63
C GLN A 12 21.11 52.10 21.45
N GLU A 13 21.47 51.46 22.57
CA GLU A 13 22.62 51.81 23.41
C GLU A 13 23.97 51.45 22.74
N GLY A 14 23.97 50.56 21.74
CA GLY A 14 25.16 50.13 21.00
C GLY A 14 25.09 50.44 19.50
N SER A 15 25.49 51.66 19.11
CA SER A 15 25.59 52.16 17.72
C SER A 15 24.30 52.04 16.86
N PRO A 16 23.60 53.16 16.57
CA PRO A 16 22.28 53.16 15.93
C PRO A 16 22.24 52.65 14.48
N ALA A 17 23.38 52.43 13.82
CA ALA A 17 23.46 52.00 12.42
C ALA A 17 23.29 50.47 12.20
N ALA A 18 23.30 49.65 13.26
CA ALA A 18 23.43 48.19 13.12
C ALA A 18 22.11 47.39 12.94
N LEU A 19 20.94 48.04 13.00
CA LEU A 19 19.63 47.36 13.05
C LEU A 19 18.80 47.40 11.76
N GLU A 20 19.19 48.18 10.75
CA GLU A 20 18.43 48.25 9.50
C GLU A 20 18.71 47.05 8.59
N VAL A 21 17.84 46.04 8.70
CA VAL A 21 17.82 44.92 7.76
C VAL A 21 17.09 45.34 6.49
N ALA A 22 17.83 45.92 5.55
CA ALA A 22 17.30 46.33 4.24
C ALA A 22 16.64 45.13 3.51
N PRO A 23 15.35 45.23 3.16
CA PRO A 23 14.64 44.15 2.49
C PRO A 23 15.19 43.94 1.08
N LEU A 24 15.25 42.68 0.66
CA LEU A 24 15.57 42.35 -0.72
C LEU A 24 14.34 42.56 -1.60
N ALA A 25 14.51 43.24 -2.74
CA ALA A 25 13.44 43.47 -3.71
C ALA A 25 12.76 42.15 -4.12
N GLU A 26 11.43 42.15 -4.21
CA GLU A 26 10.62 40.99 -4.57
C GLU A 26 9.79 41.33 -5.80
N ARG A 27 9.97 40.57 -6.89
CA ARG A 27 9.20 40.80 -8.11
C ARG A 27 7.73 40.46 -7.86
N ARG A 28 6.82 41.32 -8.33
CA ARG A 28 5.38 41.17 -8.08
C ARG A 28 4.84 39.80 -8.52
N TRP A 29 5.18 39.35 -9.72
CA TRP A 29 4.76 38.04 -10.28
C TRP A 29 5.25 36.84 -9.46
N TRP A 30 6.43 36.93 -8.84
CA TRP A 30 6.97 35.89 -7.98
C TRP A 30 6.05 35.65 -6.79
N ARG A 31 5.49 36.71 -6.23
CA ARG A 31 4.57 36.58 -5.11
C ARG A 31 3.23 35.97 -5.53
N TRP A 32 2.69 36.38 -6.67
CA TRP A 32 1.36 35.97 -7.13
C TRP A 32 1.21 34.45 -7.21
N TRP A 33 2.19 33.73 -7.77
CA TRP A 33 2.07 32.27 -7.87
C TRP A 33 2.08 31.61 -6.49
N GLN A 34 2.86 32.11 -5.52
CA GLN A 34 2.89 31.55 -4.16
C GLN A 34 1.56 31.76 -3.44
N VAL A 35 0.95 32.93 -3.63
CA VAL A 35 -0.39 33.23 -3.10
C VAL A 35 -1.44 32.35 -3.77
N ALA A 36 -1.37 32.16 -5.09
CA ALA A 36 -2.29 31.28 -5.82
C ALA A 36 -2.21 29.83 -5.33
N VAL A 37 -0.99 29.29 -5.17
CA VAL A 37 -0.77 27.95 -4.60
C VAL A 37 -1.28 27.85 -3.17
N ALA A 38 -1.05 28.89 -2.34
CA ALA A 38 -1.53 28.89 -0.96
C ALA A 38 -3.06 28.94 -0.87
N ALA A 39 -3.70 29.78 -1.68
CA ALA A 39 -5.16 29.92 -1.75
C ALA A 39 -5.81 28.64 -2.27
N GLY A 40 -5.32 28.09 -3.38
CA GLY A 40 -5.80 26.82 -3.93
C GLY A 40 -5.60 25.65 -2.96
N GLY A 41 -4.42 25.56 -2.32
CA GLY A 41 -4.14 24.56 -1.31
C GLY A 41 -5.06 24.68 -0.09
N PHE A 42 -5.36 25.90 0.36
CA PHE A 42 -6.29 26.12 1.48
C PHE A 42 -7.72 25.71 1.12
N LEU A 43 -8.18 26.02 -0.09
CA LEU A 43 -9.51 25.64 -0.58
C LEU A 43 -9.68 24.11 -0.61
N VAL A 44 -8.69 23.40 -1.17
CA VAL A 44 -8.69 21.92 -1.23
C VAL A 44 -8.66 21.29 0.17
N LEU A 45 -7.91 21.89 1.10
CA LEU A 45 -7.77 21.39 2.48
C LEU A 45 -8.89 21.86 3.42
N LEU A 46 -9.84 22.67 2.95
CA LEU A 46 -10.89 23.26 3.77
C LEU A 46 -11.80 22.20 4.44
N PRO A 47 -12.29 21.15 3.73
CA PRO A 47 -13.13 20.12 4.36
C PRO A 47 -12.40 19.39 5.49
N GLY A 48 -11.14 18.99 5.25
CA GLY A 48 -10.31 18.36 6.28
C GLY A 48 -9.99 19.29 7.45
N SER A 49 -9.80 20.58 7.18
CA SER A 49 -9.58 21.61 8.20
C SER A 49 -10.79 21.77 9.13
N LEU A 50 -12.01 21.63 8.59
CA LEU A 50 -13.24 21.66 9.39
C LEU A 50 -13.34 20.44 10.32
N LEU A 51 -13.04 19.24 9.83
CA LEU A 51 -12.99 18.02 10.64
C LEU A 51 -11.96 18.14 11.77
N ILE A 52 -10.78 18.71 11.49
CA ILE A 52 -9.75 18.98 12.50
C ILE A 52 -10.26 19.97 13.55
N ALA A 53 -10.95 21.03 13.12
CA ALA A 53 -11.51 22.03 14.03
C ALA A 53 -12.54 21.40 14.99
N ILE A 54 -13.44 20.56 14.46
CA ILE A 54 -14.41 19.79 15.25
C ILE A 54 -13.67 18.88 16.23
N ALA A 55 -12.70 18.09 15.76
CA ALA A 55 -11.96 17.16 16.60
C ALA A 55 -11.18 17.86 17.73
N ILE A 56 -10.62 19.06 17.49
CA ILE A 56 -10.00 19.87 18.54
C ILE A 56 -11.03 20.31 19.58
N LYS A 57 -12.22 20.74 19.16
CA LYS A 57 -13.29 21.16 20.08
C LYS A 57 -13.82 20.01 20.92
N LEU A 58 -13.96 18.81 20.34
CA LEU A 58 -14.41 17.62 21.05
C LEU A 58 -13.36 17.08 22.03
N THR A 59 -12.07 17.23 21.74
CA THR A 59 -10.99 16.64 22.54
C THR A 59 -10.34 17.60 23.53
N SER A 60 -10.54 18.92 23.42
CA SER A 60 -9.92 19.90 24.30
C SER A 60 -10.68 21.24 24.35
N ARG A 61 -11.00 21.71 25.57
CA ARG A 61 -11.63 23.03 25.80
C ARG A 61 -10.72 24.18 25.34
N GLY A 62 -11.29 25.23 24.72
CA GLY A 62 -10.57 26.44 24.28
C GLY A 62 -10.64 26.73 22.77
N PRO A 63 -9.76 27.59 22.23
CA PRO A 63 -9.79 28.03 20.83
C PRO A 63 -9.29 26.96 19.86
N ILE A 64 -9.79 26.97 18.62
CA ILE A 64 -9.35 26.04 17.57
C ILE A 64 -7.93 26.39 17.10
N LEU A 65 -7.67 27.68 16.93
CA LEU A 65 -6.41 28.19 16.42
C LEU A 65 -5.49 28.65 17.55
N TYR A 66 -4.23 28.26 17.46
CA TYR A 66 -3.12 28.89 18.16
C TYR A 66 -2.66 30.13 17.38
N ARG A 67 -2.43 31.22 18.10
CA ARG A 67 -1.93 32.51 17.59
C ARG A 67 -0.65 32.85 18.33
N GLY A 68 0.48 32.86 17.62
CA GLY A 68 1.79 33.13 18.23
C GLY A 68 2.55 34.26 17.53
N THR A 69 3.23 35.12 18.29
CA THR A 69 4.06 36.18 17.71
C THR A 69 5.35 35.62 17.14
N ARG A 70 5.68 35.99 15.91
CA ARG A 70 6.91 35.63 15.21
C ARG A 70 7.53 36.86 14.55
N ILE A 71 8.83 36.77 14.26
CA ILE A 71 9.58 37.84 13.59
C ILE A 71 9.64 37.53 12.09
N GLY A 72 9.20 38.49 11.27
CA GLY A 72 9.13 38.43 9.83
C GLY A 72 10.17 39.31 9.13
N ARG A 73 9.85 39.75 7.90
CA ARG A 73 10.75 40.56 7.07
C ARG A 73 11.05 41.89 7.74
N SER A 74 12.29 42.35 7.65
CA SER A 74 12.77 43.61 8.25
C SER A 74 12.44 43.69 9.75
N LEU A 75 12.56 42.56 10.44
CA LEU A 75 12.30 42.42 11.88
C LEU A 75 10.87 42.78 12.33
N GLN A 76 9.91 42.84 11.40
CA GLN A 76 8.53 43.16 11.72
C GLN A 76 7.82 41.96 12.36
N PRO A 77 7.20 42.11 13.55
CA PRO A 77 6.45 41.03 14.18
C PRO A 77 5.14 40.76 13.43
N PHE A 78 4.74 39.49 13.37
CA PHE A 78 3.44 39.07 12.84
C PHE A 78 2.88 37.88 13.62
N THR A 79 1.58 37.66 13.49
CA THR A 79 0.87 36.56 14.16
C THR A 79 0.83 35.33 13.27
N ILE A 80 1.47 34.24 13.69
CA ILE A 80 1.38 32.94 12.99
C ILE A 80 0.13 32.19 13.42
N TYR A 81 -0.61 31.63 12.45
CA TYR A 81 -1.78 30.79 12.71
C TYR A 81 -1.42 29.31 12.62
N LYS A 82 -1.88 28.51 13.59
CA LYS A 82 -1.79 27.05 13.58
C LYS A 82 -3.03 26.44 14.20
N PHE A 83 -3.32 25.18 13.91
CA PHE A 83 -4.25 24.46 14.78
C PHE A 83 -3.64 24.22 16.15
N ARG A 84 -4.46 24.29 17.18
CA ARG A 84 -4.01 24.11 18.55
C ARG A 84 -3.69 22.63 18.82
N THR A 85 -2.41 22.34 19.03
CA THR A 85 -1.94 20.99 19.41
C THR A 85 -1.56 20.88 20.88
N LEU A 86 -1.40 22.00 21.58
CA LEU A 86 -0.99 22.06 22.98
C LEU A 86 -2.14 22.58 23.84
N LEU A 87 -2.11 22.31 25.15
CA LEU A 87 -3.03 22.88 26.13
C LEU A 87 -3.01 24.43 26.05
N ALA A 88 -4.14 25.06 26.40
CA ALA A 88 -4.33 26.51 26.18
C ALA A 88 -3.29 27.38 26.90
N ASP A 89 -2.79 26.93 28.03
CA ASP A 89 -1.79 27.59 28.88
C ASP A 89 -0.36 27.06 28.67
N ALA A 90 -0.17 26.15 27.70
CA ALA A 90 1.13 25.51 27.48
C ALA A 90 2.25 26.50 27.18
N GLU A 91 1.99 27.61 26.45
CA GLU A 91 3.05 28.57 26.13
C GLU A 91 3.65 29.23 27.39
N ARG A 92 2.83 29.46 28.43
CA ARG A 92 3.30 29.95 29.73
C ARG A 92 4.15 28.91 30.45
N ARG A 93 3.77 27.63 30.37
CA ARG A 93 4.49 26.50 30.98
C ARG A 93 5.78 26.10 30.24
N ILE A 94 5.87 26.39 28.94
CA ILE A 94 7.03 26.00 28.09
C ILE A 94 8.16 27.03 28.17
N GLY A 95 7.85 28.33 28.17
CA GLY A 95 8.85 29.39 28.09
C GLY A 95 9.77 29.27 26.87
N ALA A 96 11.08 29.25 27.10
CA ALA A 96 12.13 29.11 26.08
C ALA A 96 12.48 27.65 25.71
N ARG A 97 11.80 26.65 26.29
CA ARG A 97 12.09 25.23 26.02
C ARG A 97 11.49 24.76 24.68
N LEU A 98 12.15 23.80 24.02
CA LEU A 98 11.59 23.07 22.87
C LEU A 98 10.75 21.88 23.35
N VAL A 99 9.50 21.79 22.87
CA VAL A 99 8.59 20.69 23.19
C VAL A 99 9.00 19.41 22.44
N THR A 100 9.18 18.31 23.17
CA THR A 100 9.52 16.97 22.66
C THR A 100 8.26 16.17 22.32
N PRO A 101 8.31 15.11 21.49
CA PRO A 101 7.12 14.35 21.09
C PRO A 101 6.33 13.68 22.22
N GLY A 102 6.99 13.33 23.33
CA GLY A 102 6.38 12.69 24.50
C GLY A 102 5.85 13.65 25.57
N ASP A 103 5.85 14.95 25.30
CA ASP A 103 5.51 15.97 26.29
C ASP A 103 4.03 15.91 26.72
N PRO A 104 3.72 16.00 28.03
CA PRO A 104 2.33 15.93 28.52
C PRO A 104 1.49 17.15 28.11
N LEU A 105 2.09 18.21 27.59
CA LEU A 105 1.39 19.43 27.17
C LEU A 105 0.58 19.28 25.87
N PHE A 106 0.67 18.15 25.17
CA PHE A 106 -0.15 17.89 24.00
C PHE A 106 -1.61 17.60 24.34
N THR A 107 -2.53 18.13 23.53
CA THR A 107 -3.92 17.68 23.55
C THR A 107 -4.02 16.23 23.03
N PRO A 108 -5.12 15.49 23.31
CA PRO A 108 -5.28 14.10 22.88
C PRO A 108 -5.05 13.92 21.37
N ILE A 109 -5.62 14.81 20.53
CA ILE A 109 -5.39 14.81 19.08
C ILE A 109 -4.13 15.58 18.65
N GLY A 110 -3.58 16.44 19.52
CA GLY A 110 -2.48 17.35 19.20
C GLY A 110 -1.20 16.64 18.76
N ARG A 111 -0.90 15.47 19.34
CA ARG A 111 0.21 14.63 18.91
C ARG A 111 0.04 14.15 17.46
N PHE A 112 -1.17 13.70 17.11
CA PHE A 112 -1.50 13.27 15.75
C PHE A 112 -1.34 14.44 14.76
N LEU A 113 -1.94 15.59 15.06
CA LEU A 113 -1.88 16.77 14.19
C LEU A 113 -0.43 17.21 13.92
N ARG A 114 0.41 17.26 14.96
CA ARG A 114 1.82 17.64 14.83
C ARG A 114 2.67 16.57 14.14
N LYS A 115 2.35 15.29 14.36
CA LYS A 115 3.02 14.16 13.69
C LYS A 115 2.79 14.21 12.18
N TYR A 116 1.61 14.60 11.71
CA TYR A 116 1.30 14.69 10.27
C TYR A 116 1.42 16.10 9.69
N LYS A 117 1.85 17.10 10.48
CA LYS A 117 1.96 18.52 10.07
C LYS A 117 0.63 19.16 9.68
N LEU A 118 -0.48 18.56 10.10
CA LEU A 118 -1.82 19.10 9.95
C LEU A 118 -1.99 20.41 10.68
N ASP A 119 -1.24 20.61 11.77
CA ASP A 119 -1.27 21.83 12.57
C ASP A 119 -0.81 23.08 11.81
N GLU A 120 -0.04 22.91 10.74
CA GLU A 120 0.54 24.02 9.97
C GLU A 120 -0.38 24.53 8.84
N ILE A 121 -1.52 23.87 8.56
CA ILE A 121 -2.46 24.28 7.48
C ILE A 121 -2.92 25.74 7.60
N PRO A 122 -3.29 26.26 8.80
CA PRO A 122 -3.73 27.67 8.92
C PRO A 122 -2.66 28.70 8.54
N GLN A 123 -1.38 28.33 8.45
CA GLN A 123 -0.31 29.24 7.99
C GLN A 123 -0.49 29.64 6.51
N LEU A 124 -1.28 28.90 5.72
CA LEU A 124 -1.62 29.30 4.36
C LEU A 124 -2.33 30.67 4.34
N LEU A 125 -3.12 30.98 5.37
CA LEU A 125 -3.74 32.29 5.55
C LEU A 125 -2.69 33.39 5.76
N ASN A 126 -1.57 33.10 6.43
CA ASN A 126 -0.47 34.05 6.57
C ASN A 126 0.22 34.34 5.23
N VAL A 127 0.27 33.36 4.32
CA VAL A 127 0.81 33.55 2.97
C VAL A 127 -0.11 34.44 2.14
N VAL A 128 -1.42 34.15 2.15
CA VAL A 128 -2.43 34.95 1.45
C VAL A 128 -2.46 36.39 1.98
N LYS A 129 -2.44 36.57 3.31
CA LYS A 129 -2.40 37.89 3.96
C LYS A 129 -1.12 38.67 3.67
N GLY A 130 -0.01 37.97 3.40
CA GLY A 130 1.27 38.59 3.06
C GLY A 130 2.28 38.72 4.19
N ASP A 131 2.00 38.09 5.32
CA ASP A 131 2.94 37.97 6.44
C ASP A 131 4.07 36.99 6.10
N MET A 132 3.76 35.97 5.29
CA MET A 132 4.65 34.87 4.90
C MET A 132 4.66 34.66 3.38
N ASN A 133 5.65 33.91 2.92
CA ASN A 133 5.70 33.28 1.60
C ASN A 133 5.55 31.74 1.76
N MET A 134 5.31 31.03 0.66
CA MET A 134 5.40 29.56 0.67
C MET A 134 6.84 29.13 0.96
N VAL A 135 7.81 29.81 0.34
CA VAL A 135 9.24 29.49 0.46
C VAL A 135 10.02 30.64 1.11
N GLY A 136 10.85 30.30 2.08
CA GLY A 136 11.70 31.24 2.79
C GLY A 136 12.24 30.70 4.12
N PRO A 137 13.08 31.49 4.81
CA PRO A 137 13.57 31.15 6.15
C PRO A 137 12.41 30.91 7.12
N ARG A 138 12.52 29.91 8.00
CA ARG A 138 11.46 29.65 8.99
C ARG A 138 11.33 30.86 9.94
N PRO A 139 10.10 31.27 10.31
CA PRO A 139 9.90 32.39 11.23
C PRO A 139 10.38 32.05 12.65
N VAL A 140 10.97 33.03 13.34
CA VAL A 140 11.63 32.89 14.64
C VAL A 140 10.74 33.47 15.76
N ARG A 141 10.76 32.86 16.95
CA ARG A 141 10.08 33.44 18.14
C ARG A 141 10.89 34.61 18.67
N PRO A 142 10.27 35.72 19.12
CA PRO A 142 10.98 36.86 19.70
C PRO A 142 11.95 36.46 20.83
N ILE A 143 11.55 35.53 21.71
CA ILE A 143 12.38 35.06 22.83
C ILE A 143 13.72 34.43 22.39
N PHE A 144 13.79 33.87 21.18
CA PHE A 144 15.03 33.29 20.64
C PHE A 144 15.84 34.29 19.82
N LEU A 145 15.28 35.45 19.48
CA LEU A 145 15.96 36.43 18.63
C LEU A 145 17.18 37.01 19.34
N ALA A 146 17.02 37.48 20.59
CA ALA A 146 18.09 38.11 21.36
C ALA A 146 19.34 37.20 21.47
N THR A 147 19.15 35.97 21.95
CA THR A 147 20.23 34.99 22.07
C THR A 147 20.84 34.65 20.71
N SER A 148 20.02 34.44 19.67
CA SER A 148 20.55 34.07 18.35
C SER A 148 21.35 35.18 17.67
N VAL A 149 21.01 36.45 17.92
CA VAL A 149 21.73 37.60 17.35
C VAL A 149 23.08 37.77 18.04
N GLN A 150 23.16 37.52 19.35
CA GLN A 150 24.41 37.56 20.11
C GLN A 150 25.35 36.40 19.70
N ASP A 151 24.84 35.18 19.59
CA ASP A 151 25.67 33.97 19.40
C ASP A 151 26.08 33.68 17.96
N ILE A 152 25.39 34.29 16.98
CA ILE A 152 25.51 33.92 15.57
C ILE A 152 25.78 35.18 14.73
N PRO A 153 27.02 35.34 14.23
CA PRO A 153 27.36 36.43 13.32
C PRO A 153 26.43 36.46 12.11
N ARG A 154 25.98 37.66 11.72
CA ARG A 154 25.13 37.91 10.54
C ARG A 154 23.77 37.20 10.59
N TYR A 155 23.28 36.82 11.78
CA TYR A 155 21.98 36.16 11.94
C TYR A 155 20.82 36.96 11.35
N LEU A 156 20.91 38.29 11.39
CA LEU A 156 19.89 39.21 10.90
C LEU A 156 19.61 39.10 9.39
N GLU A 157 20.54 38.55 8.59
CA GLU A 157 20.40 38.43 7.13
C GLU A 157 19.16 37.64 6.71
N ARG A 158 18.73 36.67 7.52
CA ARG A 158 17.54 35.86 7.23
C ARG A 158 16.25 36.68 7.16
N PHE A 159 16.20 37.85 7.80
CA PHE A 159 15.02 38.70 7.84
C PHE A 159 14.95 39.67 6.64
N ARG A 160 15.86 39.58 5.66
CA ARG A 160 15.81 40.38 4.44
C ARG A 160 14.68 39.98 3.48
N VAL A 161 14.07 38.81 3.69
CA VAL A 161 12.94 38.29 2.90
C VAL A 161 11.79 37.90 3.82
N ARG A 162 10.60 37.68 3.26
CA ARG A 162 9.49 37.12 4.04
C ARG A 162 9.84 35.71 4.51
N PRO A 163 9.42 35.34 5.73
CA PRO A 163 9.54 33.98 6.20
C PRO A 163 8.71 33.01 5.35
N GLY A 164 9.16 31.76 5.29
CA GLY A 164 8.52 30.69 4.52
C GLY A 164 7.84 29.63 5.37
N MET A 165 6.74 29.06 4.86
CA MET A 165 6.20 27.80 5.39
C MET A 165 7.21 26.66 5.22
N THR A 166 7.82 26.59 4.03
CA THR A 166 8.95 25.71 3.71
C THR A 166 10.19 26.51 3.32
N GLY A 167 11.32 25.84 3.19
CA GLY A 167 12.59 26.45 2.80
C GLY A 167 13.71 25.43 2.74
N LEU A 168 14.87 25.88 2.25
CA LEU A 168 16.03 25.00 2.05
C LEU A 168 16.49 24.39 3.38
N ALA A 169 16.50 25.18 4.46
CA ALA A 169 16.85 24.70 5.80
C ALA A 169 15.85 23.67 6.34
N GLN A 170 14.56 23.81 6.03
CA GLN A 170 13.48 22.91 6.47
C GLN A 170 13.48 21.58 5.72
N LEU A 171 13.94 21.58 4.46
CA LEU A 171 14.02 20.37 3.64
C LEU A 171 15.31 19.59 3.87
N ARG A 172 16.46 20.28 3.92
CA ARG A 172 17.79 19.67 4.10
C ARG A 172 18.19 19.50 5.57
N GLY A 173 17.68 20.35 6.46
CA GLY A 173 17.88 20.25 7.89
C GLY A 173 16.73 19.53 8.59
N GLY A 174 17.02 18.95 9.75
CA GLY A 174 16.03 18.38 10.67
C GLY A 174 15.41 19.46 11.57
N TYR A 175 14.38 19.06 12.34
CA TYR A 175 13.73 19.96 13.31
C TYR A 175 14.73 20.52 14.33
N PHE A 176 15.62 19.65 14.83
CA PHE A 176 16.64 19.94 15.84
C PHE A 176 17.96 20.48 15.28
N THR A 177 18.06 20.79 13.97
CA THR A 177 19.28 21.40 13.41
C THR A 177 19.58 22.73 14.10
N HIS A 178 20.85 22.92 14.45
CA HIS A 178 21.31 24.10 15.17
C HIS A 178 21.00 25.40 14.39
N PRO A 179 20.62 26.51 15.05
CA PRO A 179 20.28 27.76 14.35
C PRO A 179 21.38 28.28 13.41
N ARG A 180 22.65 28.06 13.76
CA ARG A 180 23.81 28.41 12.91
C ARG A 180 23.81 27.67 11.57
N ASP A 181 23.49 26.37 11.55
CA ASP A 181 23.43 25.60 10.31
C ASP A 181 22.18 25.91 9.49
N LYS A 182 21.06 26.19 10.17
CA LYS A 182 19.86 26.71 9.49
C LYS A 182 20.17 28.03 8.76
N LEU A 183 20.93 28.92 9.38
CA LEU A 183 21.37 30.17 8.75
C LEU A 183 22.23 29.91 7.50
N ARG A 184 23.10 28.90 7.49
CA ARG A 184 23.89 28.55 6.29
C ARG A 184 22.99 28.22 5.10
N TYR A 185 21.98 27.40 5.30
CA TYR A 185 20.98 27.09 4.27
C TYR A 185 20.15 28.32 3.88
N ASP A 186 19.73 29.13 4.85
CA ASP A 186 18.98 30.36 4.60
C ASP A 186 19.79 31.34 3.73
N ARG A 187 21.12 31.45 3.93
CA ARG A 187 22.02 32.28 3.09
C ARG A 187 22.20 31.73 1.68
N ILE A 188 22.29 30.41 1.51
CA ILE A 188 22.32 29.78 0.17
C ILE A 188 21.02 30.10 -0.58
N TYR A 189 19.89 29.98 0.11
CA TYR A 189 18.59 30.35 -0.45
C TYR A 189 18.55 31.84 -0.83
N LEU A 190 18.96 32.75 0.05
CA LEU A 190 18.98 34.19 -0.23
C LEU A 190 19.81 34.55 -1.47
N ARG A 191 20.92 33.84 -1.72
CA ARG A 191 21.77 34.05 -2.89
C ARG A 191 21.19 33.49 -4.20
N ARG A 192 20.50 32.34 -4.13
CA ARG A 192 20.03 31.59 -5.31
C ARG A 192 18.52 31.66 -5.53
N ARG A 193 17.80 32.44 -4.72
CA ARG A 193 16.35 32.56 -4.80
C ARG A 193 15.95 32.84 -6.25
N GLY A 194 14.99 32.07 -6.72
CA GLY A 194 14.41 32.18 -8.06
C GLY A 194 13.14 31.37 -8.12
N PHE A 195 12.26 31.66 -9.09
CA PHE A 195 11.02 30.91 -9.29
C PHE A 195 11.25 29.39 -9.33
N TRP A 196 12.24 28.93 -10.09
CA TRP A 196 12.55 27.50 -10.22
C TRP A 196 13.02 26.85 -8.91
N LEU A 197 13.78 27.58 -8.10
CA LEU A 197 14.21 27.08 -6.80
C LEU A 197 13.02 26.96 -5.86
N ASP A 198 12.19 27.99 -5.79
CA ASP A 198 11.00 27.99 -4.94
C ASP A 198 10.01 26.90 -5.36
N PHE A 199 9.75 26.75 -6.66
CA PHE A 199 8.91 25.69 -7.21
C PHE A 199 9.43 24.31 -6.80
N ARG A 200 10.74 24.05 -6.98
CA ARG A 200 11.37 22.79 -6.54
C ARG A 200 11.22 22.55 -5.03
N LEU A 201 11.37 23.60 -4.21
CA LEU A 201 11.22 23.49 -2.75
C LEU A 201 9.76 23.23 -2.35
N VAL A 202 8.78 23.88 -2.98
CA VAL A 202 7.35 23.61 -2.76
C VAL A 202 7.03 22.17 -3.16
N LEU A 203 7.41 21.75 -4.37
CA LEU A 203 7.16 20.40 -4.86
C LEU A 203 7.82 19.34 -3.98
N ALA A 204 9.09 19.52 -3.59
CA ALA A 204 9.78 18.60 -2.70
C ALA A 204 9.10 18.52 -1.31
N THR A 205 8.57 19.64 -0.81
CA THR A 205 7.81 19.66 0.45
C THR A 205 6.49 18.94 0.30
N PHE A 206 5.75 19.18 -0.79
CA PHE A 206 4.50 18.51 -1.10
C PHE A 206 4.71 16.99 -1.18
N VAL A 207 5.72 16.53 -1.92
CA VAL A 207 6.08 15.11 -2.02
C VAL A 207 6.46 14.54 -0.65
N LYS A 208 7.26 15.26 0.15
CA LYS A 208 7.67 14.81 1.50
C LYS A 208 6.47 14.72 2.46
N LEU A 209 5.50 15.63 2.36
CA LEU A 209 4.26 15.58 3.11
C LEU A 209 3.38 14.44 2.61
N LEU A 210 3.17 14.32 1.30
CA LEU A 210 2.38 13.25 0.71
C LEU A 210 2.88 11.86 1.14
N ASN A 211 4.20 11.61 1.10
CA ASN A 211 4.81 10.37 1.60
C ASN A 211 4.62 10.15 3.12
N ARG A 212 4.44 11.22 3.89
CA ARG A 212 4.23 11.15 5.34
C ARG A 212 2.77 10.87 5.69
N TRP A 213 1.85 11.30 4.83
CA TRP A 213 0.41 11.13 4.99
C TRP A 213 -0.05 9.80 4.41
N LEU A 214 0.43 9.47 3.21
CA LEU A 214 0.31 8.15 2.60
C LEU A 214 1.44 7.29 3.13
N THR A 215 1.20 6.57 4.23
CA THR A 215 2.05 5.42 4.53
C THR A 215 1.93 4.44 3.37
N LEU A 216 3.00 3.73 2.99
CA LEU A 216 2.91 2.71 1.94
C LEU A 216 1.80 1.69 2.26
N GLY A 217 1.54 1.42 3.53
CA GLY A 217 0.38 0.64 3.96
C GLY A 217 -0.98 1.29 3.61
N LEU A 218 -1.18 2.59 3.85
CA LEU A 218 -2.40 3.31 3.44
C LEU A 218 -2.52 3.41 1.91
N LEU A 219 -1.40 3.60 1.22
CA LEU A 219 -1.36 3.64 -0.24
C LEU A 219 -1.70 2.28 -0.86
N LEU A 220 -1.09 1.20 -0.36
CA LEU A 220 -1.41 -0.17 -0.76
C LEU A 220 -2.85 -0.52 -0.38
N ALA A 221 -3.34 -0.07 0.78
CA ALA A 221 -4.73 -0.23 1.17
C ALA A 221 -5.69 0.54 0.25
N LEU A 222 -5.35 1.77 -0.16
CA LEU A 222 -6.16 2.57 -1.08
C LEU A 222 -6.10 2.05 -2.52
N ILE A 223 -4.95 1.53 -2.96
CA ILE A 223 -4.82 0.85 -4.25
C ILE A 223 -5.61 -0.45 -4.22
N PHE A 224 -5.51 -1.23 -3.15
CA PHE A 224 -6.32 -2.43 -2.94
C PHE A 224 -7.81 -2.09 -2.84
N LEU A 225 -8.18 -1.03 -2.14
CA LEU A 225 -9.55 -0.55 -2.05
C LEU A 225 -10.04 -0.07 -3.43
N ALA A 226 -9.23 0.66 -4.18
CA ALA A 226 -9.60 1.13 -5.50
C ALA A 226 -9.69 -0.02 -6.53
N ALA A 227 -8.79 -1.00 -6.47
CA ALA A 227 -8.74 -2.10 -7.42
C ALA A 227 -9.72 -3.24 -7.08
N SER A 228 -10.11 -3.38 -5.80
CA SER A 228 -11.06 -4.41 -5.36
C SER A 228 -12.50 -3.89 -5.16
N PHE A 229 -12.75 -2.56 -5.17
CA PHE A 229 -14.06 -1.97 -4.84
C PHE A 229 -14.63 -1.04 -5.92
N VAL A 230 -13.94 -0.81 -7.03
CA VAL A 230 -14.54 -0.10 -8.16
C VAL A 230 -15.40 -1.10 -8.93
N PRO A 231 -16.73 -0.91 -9.01
CA PRO A 231 -17.61 -1.86 -9.69
C PRO A 231 -17.19 -2.05 -11.16
N ASP A 232 -17.43 -3.23 -11.74
CA ASP A 232 -17.17 -3.53 -13.17
C ASP A 232 -17.66 -2.44 -14.13
N VAL A 233 -18.76 -1.78 -13.76
CA VAL A 233 -19.37 -0.64 -14.48
C VAL A 233 -18.41 0.54 -14.66
N PHE A 234 -17.49 0.75 -13.72
CA PHE A 234 -16.48 1.80 -13.73
C PHE A 234 -15.11 1.35 -14.25
N HIS A 235 -14.86 0.03 -14.37
CA HIS A 235 -13.63 -0.50 -14.97
C HIS A 235 -13.75 -0.74 -16.47
N ARG A 236 -14.78 -1.49 -16.90
CA ARG A 236 -14.95 -1.93 -18.29
C ARG A 236 -14.90 -0.81 -19.34
N PRO A 237 -15.43 0.42 -19.10
CA PRO A 237 -15.38 1.48 -20.10
C PRO A 237 -13.97 2.04 -20.34
N PHE A 238 -13.08 1.90 -19.36
CA PHE A 238 -11.74 2.50 -19.38
C PHE A 238 -10.62 1.45 -19.55
N GLU A 239 -10.95 0.17 -19.69
CA GLU A 239 -9.97 -0.88 -19.98
C GLU A 239 -9.32 -0.65 -21.34
N ILE A 240 -8.01 -0.39 -21.33
CA ILE A 240 -7.23 -0.30 -22.55
C ILE A 240 -6.67 -1.68 -22.84
N LYS A 241 -7.03 -2.23 -24.00
CA LYS A 241 -6.45 -3.48 -24.50
C LYS A 241 -5.02 -3.26 -24.94
N VAL A 242 -4.06 -3.47 -24.05
CA VAL A 242 -2.63 -3.39 -24.36
C VAL A 242 -2.13 -4.82 -24.54
N GLY A 243 -1.91 -5.22 -25.79
CA GLY A 243 -1.23 -6.49 -26.08
C GLY A 243 -1.99 -7.76 -25.70
N GLY A 244 -3.32 -7.73 -25.60
CA GLY A 244 -4.14 -8.89 -25.20
C GLY A 244 -4.55 -8.88 -23.72
N PHE A 245 -4.17 -7.84 -22.98
CA PHE A 245 -4.55 -7.62 -21.59
C PHE A 245 -5.47 -6.41 -21.47
N ASN A 246 -6.40 -6.46 -20.52
CA ASN A 246 -7.22 -5.31 -20.17
C ASN A 246 -6.54 -4.61 -18.98
N LEU A 247 -5.94 -3.44 -19.21
CA LEU A 247 -5.35 -2.64 -18.13
C LEU A 247 -6.22 -1.41 -17.90
N SER A 248 -6.74 -1.23 -16.68
CA SER A 248 -7.44 0.01 -16.35
C SER A 248 -6.44 1.11 -15.98
N PRO A 249 -6.75 2.40 -16.23
CA PRO A 249 -5.95 3.53 -15.76
C PRO A 249 -5.72 3.51 -14.24
N LEU A 250 -6.66 2.96 -13.47
CA LEU A 250 -6.54 2.80 -12.02
C LEU A 250 -5.46 1.77 -11.65
N ASP A 251 -5.41 0.63 -12.34
CA ASP A 251 -4.36 -0.39 -12.15
C ASP A 251 -2.99 0.18 -12.52
N ALA A 252 -2.91 0.95 -13.61
CA ALA A 252 -1.69 1.61 -14.05
C ALA A 252 -1.19 2.64 -13.02
N ILE A 253 -2.09 3.45 -12.45
CA ILE A 253 -1.78 4.40 -11.37
C ILE A 253 -1.34 3.64 -10.12
N GLY A 254 -2.03 2.55 -9.76
CA GLY A 254 -1.67 1.70 -8.63
C GLY A 254 -0.27 1.10 -8.77
N LEU A 255 0.04 0.54 -9.94
CA LEU A 255 1.34 -0.03 -10.28
C LEU A 255 2.44 1.04 -10.27
N LEU A 256 2.16 2.22 -10.83
CA LEU A 256 3.10 3.34 -10.86
C LEU A 256 3.36 3.89 -9.45
N LEU A 257 2.33 4.04 -8.63
CA LEU A 257 2.46 4.48 -7.24
C LEU A 257 3.22 3.45 -6.40
N ALA A 258 2.89 2.16 -6.53
CA ALA A 258 3.62 1.09 -5.88
C ALA A 258 5.09 1.10 -6.30
N GLY A 259 5.37 1.19 -7.60
CA GLY A 259 6.72 1.29 -8.17
C GLY A 259 7.49 2.51 -7.67
N VAL A 260 6.89 3.69 -7.64
CA VAL A 260 7.53 4.92 -7.14
C VAL A 260 7.86 4.82 -5.65
N VAL A 261 6.98 4.23 -4.84
CA VAL A 261 7.28 4.06 -3.41
C VAL A 261 8.34 3.01 -3.19
N LEU A 262 8.31 1.90 -3.94
CA LEU A 262 9.33 0.85 -3.90
C LEU A 262 10.71 1.38 -4.30
N VAL A 263 10.81 2.10 -5.42
CA VAL A 263 12.07 2.70 -5.89
C VAL A 263 12.60 3.72 -4.89
N ARG A 264 11.73 4.46 -4.19
CA ARG A 264 12.15 5.42 -3.15
C ARG A 264 12.61 4.78 -1.84
N GLN A 265 12.28 3.51 -1.60
CA GLN A 265 12.84 2.75 -0.48
C GLN A 265 14.25 2.23 -0.78
N ILE A 266 14.69 2.28 -2.04
CA ILE A 266 16.07 1.96 -2.44
C ILE A 266 16.89 3.25 -2.33
N PRO A 267 17.91 3.33 -1.45
CA PRO A 267 18.79 4.48 -1.41
C PRO A 267 19.44 4.67 -2.79
N ALA A 268 19.39 5.88 -3.36
CA ALA A 268 19.85 6.16 -4.74
C ALA A 268 21.33 5.82 -5.04
N HIS A 269 22.10 5.43 -4.03
CA HIS A 269 23.51 5.05 -4.11
C HIS A 269 23.76 3.56 -3.77
N ARG A 270 22.70 2.75 -3.59
CA ARG A 270 22.79 1.35 -3.13
C ARG A 270 21.66 0.51 -3.73
N LEU A 271 21.80 0.10 -4.99
CA LEU A 271 20.95 -0.94 -5.58
C LEU A 271 21.67 -2.29 -5.42
N TYR A 272 21.38 -2.99 -4.33
CA TYR A 272 21.99 -4.29 -4.06
C TYR A 272 21.21 -5.38 -4.80
N LEU A 273 21.87 -6.11 -5.70
CA LEU A 273 21.33 -7.38 -6.17
C LEU A 273 21.65 -8.47 -5.15
N TYR A 274 20.68 -8.76 -4.31
CA TYR A 274 20.77 -9.87 -3.37
C TYR A 274 20.68 -11.20 -4.11
N ARG A 275 21.62 -12.10 -3.80
CA ARG A 275 21.52 -13.49 -4.25
C ARG A 275 20.43 -14.20 -3.45
N ILE A 276 19.24 -14.30 -4.03
CA ILE A 276 18.09 -14.97 -3.42
C ILE A 276 17.78 -16.30 -4.12
N PRO A 277 17.27 -17.32 -3.39
CA PRO A 277 16.84 -18.60 -3.93
C PRO A 277 15.99 -18.54 -5.20
N THR A 278 15.19 -17.50 -5.38
CA THR A 278 14.31 -17.31 -6.55
C THR A 278 15.02 -16.78 -7.79
N ASN A 279 16.23 -16.19 -7.68
CA ASN A 279 16.93 -15.58 -8.82
C ASN A 279 17.17 -16.59 -9.96
N ARG A 280 17.62 -17.80 -9.61
CA ARG A 280 17.90 -18.86 -10.61
C ARG A 280 16.61 -19.36 -11.29
N PRO A 281 15.57 -19.79 -10.55
CA PRO A 281 14.28 -20.15 -11.15
C PRO A 281 13.71 -19.05 -12.06
N MET A 282 13.75 -17.78 -11.63
CA MET A 282 13.24 -16.64 -12.41
C MET A 282 14.05 -16.44 -13.70
N ALA A 283 15.38 -16.49 -13.62
CA ALA A 283 16.24 -16.40 -14.80
C ALA A 283 16.00 -17.58 -15.77
N CYS A 284 15.88 -18.80 -15.26
CA CYS A 284 15.52 -19.97 -16.06
C CYS A 284 14.17 -19.79 -16.75
N PHE A 285 13.15 -19.27 -16.05
CA PHE A 285 11.83 -18.99 -16.63
C PHE A 285 11.89 -17.98 -17.78
N VAL A 286 12.60 -16.86 -17.57
CA VAL A 286 12.77 -15.82 -18.60
C VAL A 286 13.53 -16.37 -19.80
N VAL A 287 14.69 -17.02 -19.58
CA VAL A 287 15.51 -17.59 -20.66
C VAL A 287 14.75 -18.65 -21.43
N PHE A 288 14.10 -19.58 -20.72
CA PHE A 288 13.27 -20.61 -21.33
C PHE A 288 12.18 -19.99 -22.21
N SER A 289 11.49 -18.95 -21.72
CA SER A 289 10.40 -18.36 -22.48
C SER A 289 10.87 -17.63 -23.74
N VAL A 290 12.06 -17.02 -23.71
CA VAL A 290 12.70 -16.45 -24.91
C VAL A 290 13.07 -17.54 -25.91
N LEU A 291 13.71 -18.62 -25.45
CA LEU A 291 14.08 -19.76 -26.30
C LEU A 291 12.86 -20.46 -26.90
N ALA A 292 11.80 -20.66 -26.11
CA ALA A 292 10.55 -21.23 -26.57
C ALA A 292 9.90 -20.36 -27.66
N GLY A 293 9.98 -19.03 -27.54
CA GLY A 293 9.51 -18.10 -28.58
C GLY A 293 10.33 -18.16 -29.87
N LEU A 294 11.65 -18.34 -29.78
CA LEU A 294 12.52 -18.53 -30.95
C LEU A 294 12.20 -19.83 -31.68
N VAL A 295 11.99 -20.93 -30.93
CA VAL A 295 11.69 -22.25 -31.50
C VAL A 295 10.29 -22.30 -32.12
N ALA A 296 9.31 -21.62 -31.51
CA ALA A 296 7.93 -21.62 -31.98
C ALA A 296 7.64 -20.62 -33.12
N GLY A 297 8.60 -19.77 -33.51
CA GLY A 297 8.44 -18.80 -34.61
C GLY A 297 7.59 -17.57 -34.29
N ASP A 298 7.11 -17.42 -33.06
CA ASP A 298 6.31 -16.25 -32.60
C ASP A 298 6.92 -15.63 -31.33
N LEU A 299 8.13 -15.09 -31.53
CA LEU A 299 8.90 -14.41 -30.50
C LEU A 299 8.19 -13.18 -29.91
N PRO A 300 7.53 -12.30 -30.69
CA PRO A 300 6.90 -11.09 -30.14
C PRO A 300 5.78 -11.38 -29.13
N ALA A 301 4.96 -12.40 -29.37
CA ALA A 301 3.87 -12.73 -28.48
C ALA A 301 4.38 -13.45 -27.20
N ARG A 302 5.40 -14.32 -27.30
CA ARG A 302 6.05 -14.92 -26.12
C ARG A 302 6.79 -13.89 -25.26
N LEU A 303 7.53 -12.97 -25.87
CA LEU A 303 8.18 -11.89 -25.14
C LEU A 303 7.18 -11.01 -24.40
N ARG A 304 5.98 -10.83 -24.94
CA ARG A 304 4.90 -10.09 -24.31
C ARG A 304 4.33 -10.78 -23.08
N ASP A 305 4.04 -12.08 -23.17
CA ASP A 305 3.58 -12.86 -22.02
C ASP A 305 4.62 -12.84 -20.89
N VAL A 306 5.90 -13.01 -21.24
CA VAL A 306 7.02 -12.93 -20.28
C VAL A 306 7.14 -11.54 -19.66
N ALA A 307 7.04 -10.50 -20.47
CA ALA A 307 7.09 -9.12 -20.00
C ALA A 307 5.94 -8.83 -19.03
N TYR A 308 4.75 -9.36 -19.27
CA TYR A 308 3.61 -9.24 -18.37
C TYR A 308 3.89 -9.90 -17.02
N PHE A 309 4.24 -11.19 -16.98
CA PHE A 309 4.59 -11.90 -15.73
C PHE A 309 5.73 -11.20 -14.97
N SER A 310 6.71 -10.71 -15.72
CA SER A 310 7.87 -10.03 -15.16
C SER A 310 7.47 -8.67 -14.58
N ALA A 311 6.60 -7.91 -15.23
CA ALA A 311 6.19 -6.59 -14.79
C ALA A 311 5.18 -6.64 -13.63
N SER A 312 4.19 -7.54 -13.68
CA SER A 312 3.13 -7.64 -12.66
C SER A 312 3.58 -8.37 -11.40
N GLY A 313 4.53 -9.30 -11.51
CA GLY A 313 4.96 -10.16 -10.41
C GLY A 313 6.43 -10.01 -10.05
N PHE A 314 7.33 -10.45 -10.95
CA PHE A 314 8.76 -10.58 -10.62
C PHE A 314 9.41 -9.24 -10.28
N LEU A 315 9.05 -8.17 -10.97
CA LEU A 315 9.55 -6.83 -10.72
C LEU A 315 9.12 -6.33 -9.34
N ILE A 316 7.85 -6.50 -8.98
CA ILE A 316 7.34 -6.12 -7.66
C ILE A 316 8.05 -6.92 -6.57
N PHE A 317 8.12 -8.24 -6.74
CA PHE A 317 8.83 -9.13 -5.83
C PHE A 317 10.31 -8.72 -5.67
N PHE A 318 10.99 -8.48 -6.80
CA PHE A 318 12.39 -8.07 -6.83
C PHE A 318 12.61 -6.73 -6.13
N LEU A 319 11.77 -5.73 -6.42
CA LEU A 319 11.86 -4.40 -5.81
C LEU A 319 11.66 -4.47 -4.29
N ILE A 320 10.70 -5.27 -3.82
CA ILE A 320 10.45 -5.47 -2.39
C ILE A 320 11.68 -6.11 -1.72
N VAL A 321 12.20 -7.19 -2.30
CA VAL A 321 13.34 -7.92 -1.73
C VAL A 321 14.63 -7.10 -1.76
N SER A 322 14.81 -6.28 -2.79
CA SER A 322 15.97 -5.41 -2.95
C SER A 322 15.90 -4.12 -2.14
N GLY A 323 14.73 -3.77 -1.62
CA GLY A 323 14.53 -2.63 -0.73
C GLY A 323 14.99 -2.90 0.71
N GLU A 324 15.24 -1.83 1.48
CA GLU A 324 15.46 -1.92 2.92
C GLU A 324 14.12 -2.11 3.64
N ILE A 325 13.78 -3.35 3.99
CA ILE A 325 12.58 -3.67 4.79
C ILE A 325 12.93 -3.71 6.28
N THR A 326 12.37 -2.76 7.02
CA THR A 326 12.41 -2.77 8.48
C THR A 326 11.32 -3.69 9.07
N GLU A 327 11.54 -4.23 10.27
CA GLU A 327 10.53 -5.01 11.00
C GLU A 327 9.22 -4.25 11.16
N GLU A 328 9.30 -2.97 11.55
CA GLU A 328 8.12 -2.13 11.72
C GLU A 328 7.34 -1.95 10.41
N PHE A 329 8.05 -1.86 9.28
CA PHE A 329 7.41 -1.80 7.97
C PHE A 329 6.68 -3.11 7.63
N ALA A 330 7.38 -4.24 7.76
CA ALA A 330 6.82 -5.57 7.51
C ALA A 330 5.53 -5.79 8.32
N MET A 331 5.58 -5.51 9.63
CA MET A 331 4.43 -5.66 10.53
C MET A 331 3.25 -4.77 10.15
N ARG A 332 3.50 -3.51 9.74
CA ARG A 332 2.43 -2.61 9.30
C ARG A 332 1.82 -3.07 7.99
N ALA A 333 2.64 -3.51 7.03
CA ALA A 333 2.16 -3.98 5.73
C ALA A 333 1.28 -5.22 5.87
N THR A 334 1.70 -6.21 6.67
CA THR A 334 0.91 -7.43 6.88
C THR A 334 -0.35 -7.17 7.70
N ARG A 335 -0.33 -6.22 8.63
CA ARG A 335 -1.54 -5.81 9.36
C ARG A 335 -2.55 -5.11 8.45
N VAL A 336 -2.09 -4.31 7.49
CA VAL A 336 -2.96 -3.72 6.46
C VAL A 336 -3.65 -4.82 5.66
N VAL A 337 -2.90 -5.83 5.24
CA VAL A 337 -3.47 -7.00 4.54
C VAL A 337 -4.53 -7.71 5.38
N ALA A 338 -4.27 -7.91 6.68
CA ALA A 338 -5.25 -8.50 7.59
C ALA A 338 -6.54 -7.69 7.66
N PHE A 339 -6.45 -6.36 7.83
CA PHE A 339 -7.62 -5.48 7.84
C PHE A 339 -8.35 -5.45 6.50
N ALA A 340 -7.62 -5.50 5.39
CA ALA A 340 -8.20 -5.54 4.06
C ALA A 340 -9.06 -6.80 3.87
N ALA A 341 -8.60 -7.96 4.34
CA ALA A 341 -9.39 -9.18 4.31
C ALA A 341 -10.67 -9.08 5.16
N VAL A 342 -10.61 -8.45 6.34
CA VAL A 342 -11.79 -8.20 7.17
C VAL A 342 -12.79 -7.27 6.47
N ALA A 343 -12.30 -6.19 5.84
CA ALA A 343 -13.15 -5.26 5.11
C ALA A 343 -13.85 -5.93 3.92
N VAL A 344 -13.12 -6.76 3.16
CA VAL A 344 -13.67 -7.54 2.04
C VAL A 344 -14.72 -8.54 2.53
N ALA A 345 -14.49 -9.20 3.68
CA ALA A 345 -15.46 -10.11 4.27
C ALA A 345 -16.73 -9.39 4.74
N LEU A 346 -16.61 -8.23 5.41
CA LEU A 346 -17.74 -7.42 5.84
C LEU A 346 -18.57 -6.92 4.67
N LEU A 347 -17.92 -6.52 3.58
CA LEU A 347 -18.62 -6.08 2.37
C LEU A 347 -19.39 -7.25 1.75
N GLY A 348 -18.76 -8.41 1.58
CA GLY A 348 -19.42 -9.60 1.06
C GLY A 348 -20.63 -10.01 1.91
N LEU A 349 -20.51 -9.90 3.24
CA LEU A 349 -21.62 -10.12 4.17
C LEU A 349 -22.75 -9.10 3.98
N ALA A 350 -22.41 -7.81 3.91
CA ALA A 350 -23.40 -6.75 3.72
C ALA A 350 -24.12 -6.90 2.37
N GLU A 351 -23.40 -7.29 1.32
CA GLU A 351 -23.96 -7.51 -0.02
C GLU A 351 -24.97 -8.66 -0.01
N ILE A 352 -24.65 -9.78 0.63
CA ILE A 352 -25.57 -10.91 0.78
C ILE A 352 -26.83 -10.48 1.52
N VAL A 353 -26.70 -9.70 2.60
CA VAL A 353 -27.83 -9.17 3.37
C VAL A 353 -28.70 -8.24 2.51
N VAL A 354 -28.10 -7.36 1.72
CA VAL A 354 -28.83 -6.47 0.81
C VAL A 354 -29.57 -7.28 -0.26
N GLN A 355 -28.92 -8.29 -0.84
CA GLN A 355 -29.54 -9.14 -1.87
C GLN A 355 -30.71 -9.95 -1.32
N THR A 356 -30.58 -10.54 -0.14
CA THR A 356 -31.67 -11.32 0.48
C THR A 356 -32.85 -10.43 0.85
N HIS A 357 -32.61 -9.23 1.38
CA HIS A 357 -33.68 -8.27 1.66
C HIS A 357 -34.32 -7.71 0.39
N ALA A 358 -33.53 -7.41 -0.65
CA ALA A 358 -34.07 -6.95 -1.93
C ALA A 358 -34.92 -8.04 -2.60
N ALA A 359 -34.48 -9.30 -2.59
CA ALA A 359 -35.25 -10.42 -3.11
C ALA A 359 -36.55 -10.65 -2.31
N ALA A 360 -36.53 -10.43 -0.99
CA ALA A 360 -37.72 -10.51 -0.15
C ALA A 360 -38.70 -9.34 -0.37
N ALA A 361 -38.20 -8.15 -0.69
CA ALA A 361 -39.02 -6.95 -0.92
C ALA A 361 -39.63 -6.87 -2.33
N PHE A 362 -38.96 -7.41 -3.35
CA PHE A 362 -39.35 -7.28 -4.77
C PHE A 362 -39.74 -8.60 -5.46
N GLY A 363 -39.78 -9.70 -4.71
CA GLY A 363 -40.12 -11.04 -5.21
C GLY A 363 -38.98 -11.71 -6.01
N PRO A 364 -38.95 -13.05 -6.07
CA PRO A 364 -37.93 -13.80 -6.79
C PRO A 364 -38.19 -13.73 -8.30
N GLY A 365 -37.74 -12.67 -8.97
CA GLY A 365 -37.81 -12.59 -10.44
C GLY A 365 -38.04 -11.21 -11.06
N GLY A 366 -38.06 -10.11 -10.31
CA GLY A 366 -38.13 -8.79 -10.93
C GLY A 366 -36.87 -8.50 -11.76
N ASP A 367 -37.06 -8.23 -13.07
CA ASP A 367 -36.02 -7.83 -14.05
C ASP A 367 -35.22 -6.55 -13.68
N GLY A 368 -35.53 -5.95 -12.52
CA GLY A 368 -34.82 -4.81 -11.93
C GLY A 368 -34.10 -5.11 -10.61
N THR A 369 -34.04 -6.36 -10.15
CA THR A 369 -33.21 -6.69 -8.98
C THR A 369 -31.74 -6.51 -9.38
N PRO A 370 -30.98 -5.58 -8.76
CA PRO A 370 -29.55 -5.55 -8.97
C PRO A 370 -29.01 -6.86 -8.41
N ARG A 371 -28.75 -7.84 -9.29
CA ARG A 371 -27.78 -8.89 -9.00
C ARG A 371 -26.47 -8.16 -8.85
N ILE A 372 -26.15 -7.76 -7.63
CA ILE A 372 -24.80 -7.33 -7.31
C ILE A 372 -23.99 -8.61 -7.51
N THR A 373 -23.43 -8.76 -8.70
CA THR A 373 -22.35 -9.73 -8.90
C THR A 373 -21.34 -9.37 -7.84
N ALA A 374 -21.15 -10.27 -6.86
CA ALA A 374 -20.23 -10.18 -5.72
C ALA A 374 -19.14 -9.18 -6.04
N THR A 375 -18.90 -8.18 -5.21
CA THR A 375 -18.02 -7.02 -5.44
C THR A 375 -16.60 -7.27 -6.05
N LEU A 376 -16.22 -8.53 -6.36
CA LEU A 376 -15.09 -9.01 -7.17
C LEU A 376 -15.47 -9.86 -8.41
N GLY A 377 -16.70 -9.77 -8.93
CA GLY A 377 -17.24 -10.50 -10.09
C GLY A 377 -17.39 -12.02 -9.96
N SER A 378 -16.62 -12.68 -9.08
CA SER A 378 -16.57 -14.14 -8.91
C SER A 378 -16.44 -14.55 -7.42
N PRO A 379 -17.33 -15.43 -6.91
CA PRO A 379 -17.21 -16.01 -5.56
C PRO A 379 -15.88 -16.74 -5.31
N VAL A 380 -15.27 -17.30 -6.37
CA VAL A 380 -13.98 -17.99 -6.27
C VAL A 380 -12.83 -17.01 -6.06
N VAL A 381 -12.84 -15.90 -6.78
CA VAL A 381 -11.87 -14.81 -6.64
C VAL A 381 -11.94 -14.22 -5.23
N LEU A 382 -13.15 -13.94 -4.75
CA LEU A 382 -13.38 -13.49 -3.37
C LEU A 382 -12.81 -14.46 -2.33
N ALA A 383 -13.07 -15.77 -2.48
CA ALA A 383 -12.53 -16.77 -1.58
C ALA A 383 -10.98 -16.79 -1.61
N ALA A 384 -10.37 -16.60 -2.78
CA ALA A 384 -8.91 -16.52 -2.90
C ALA A 384 -8.32 -15.31 -2.14
N TYR A 385 -8.94 -14.13 -2.23
CA TYR A 385 -8.53 -12.95 -1.46
C TYR A 385 -8.59 -13.17 0.05
N LEU A 386 -9.69 -13.77 0.52
CA LEU A 386 -9.88 -14.03 1.94
C LEU A 386 -8.90 -15.08 2.46
N VAL A 387 -8.63 -16.14 1.70
CA VAL A 387 -7.62 -17.17 2.03
C VAL A 387 -6.22 -16.56 2.17
N LEU A 388 -5.89 -15.60 1.30
CA LEU A 388 -4.61 -14.91 1.31
C LEU A 388 -4.40 -14.01 2.54
N GLY A 389 -5.47 -13.44 3.12
CA GLY A 389 -5.39 -12.58 4.31
C GLY A 389 -5.66 -13.28 5.65
N MET A 390 -6.38 -14.40 5.64
CA MET A 390 -6.84 -15.09 6.84
C MET A 390 -5.70 -15.46 7.82
N PRO A 391 -4.56 -16.05 7.39
CA PRO A 391 -3.44 -16.34 8.29
C PRO A 391 -2.88 -15.11 8.98
N LEU A 392 -2.89 -13.95 8.33
CA LEU A 392 -2.39 -12.70 8.90
C LEU A 392 -3.34 -12.14 9.97
N VAL A 393 -4.65 -12.33 9.81
CA VAL A 393 -5.64 -12.05 10.87
C VAL A 393 -5.38 -12.96 12.07
N LEU A 394 -5.07 -14.25 11.84
CA LEU A 394 -4.74 -15.19 12.91
C LEU A 394 -3.42 -14.87 13.62
N VAL A 395 -2.45 -14.24 12.95
CA VAL A 395 -1.23 -13.73 13.60
C VAL A 395 -1.59 -12.65 14.62
N GLU A 396 -2.41 -11.67 14.23
CA GLU A 396 -2.82 -10.60 15.14
C GLU A 396 -3.63 -11.14 16.32
N LEU A 397 -4.50 -12.13 16.10
CA LEU A 397 -5.19 -12.86 17.17
C LEU A 397 -4.21 -13.59 18.11
N SER A 398 -3.20 -14.26 17.55
CA SER A 398 -2.22 -15.05 18.32
C SER A 398 -1.25 -14.18 19.12
N CYS A 399 -1.03 -12.94 18.69
CA CYS A 399 -0.14 -11.97 19.32
C CYS A 399 -0.87 -10.96 20.22
N ALA A 400 -2.20 -11.04 20.34
CA ALA A 400 -2.97 -10.14 21.20
C ALA A 400 -2.68 -10.44 22.68
N GLU A 401 -2.16 -9.44 23.40
CA GLU A 401 -1.83 -9.56 24.82
C GLU A 401 -3.02 -9.19 25.72
N ARG A 402 -3.84 -8.22 25.27
CA ARG A 402 -5.00 -7.73 26.01
C ARG A 402 -6.25 -8.51 25.62
N ARG A 403 -7.16 -8.69 26.58
CA ARG A 403 -8.46 -9.33 26.34
C ARG A 403 -9.27 -8.63 25.26
N GLU A 404 -9.38 -7.30 25.33
CA GLU A 404 -10.12 -6.50 24.34
C GLU A 404 -9.57 -6.67 22.92
N GLU A 405 -8.24 -6.69 22.77
CA GLU A 405 -7.58 -6.89 21.48
C GLU A 405 -7.82 -8.30 20.95
N ARG A 406 -7.76 -9.31 21.83
CA ARG A 406 -8.03 -10.69 21.47
C ARG A 406 -9.48 -10.88 21.02
N ASP A 407 -10.43 -10.30 21.74
CA ASP A 407 -11.86 -10.37 21.43
C ASP A 407 -12.14 -9.67 20.07
N PHE A 408 -11.51 -8.52 19.83
CA PHE A 408 -11.58 -7.83 18.52
C PHE A 408 -11.06 -8.70 17.37
N TRP A 409 -9.86 -9.28 17.51
CA TRP A 409 -9.28 -10.11 16.46
C TRP A 409 -9.98 -11.46 16.29
N LEU A 410 -10.63 -11.97 17.33
CA LEU A 410 -11.48 -13.16 17.24
C LEU A 410 -12.71 -12.88 16.37
N VAL A 411 -13.36 -11.73 16.57
CA VAL A 411 -14.47 -11.28 15.70
C VAL A 411 -13.98 -11.12 14.26
N CYS A 412 -12.85 -10.45 14.05
CA CYS A 412 -12.26 -10.29 12.72
C CYS A 412 -11.97 -11.63 12.02
N ALA A 413 -11.35 -12.58 12.72
CA ALA A 413 -11.08 -13.91 12.17
C ALA A 413 -12.38 -14.66 11.82
N THR A 414 -13.39 -14.55 12.68
CA THR A 414 -14.71 -15.16 12.46
C THR A 414 -15.38 -14.58 11.22
N LEU A 415 -15.35 -13.25 11.04
CA LEU A 415 -15.89 -12.58 9.86
C LEU A 415 -15.21 -13.05 8.56
N VAL A 416 -13.88 -13.17 8.56
CA VAL A 416 -13.13 -13.64 7.38
C VAL A 416 -13.47 -15.10 7.04
N VAL A 417 -13.54 -15.97 8.06
CA VAL A 417 -13.97 -17.37 7.89
C VAL A 417 -15.39 -17.44 7.34
N MET A 418 -16.32 -16.67 7.91
CA MET A 418 -17.71 -16.60 7.42
C MET A 418 -17.78 -16.09 5.98
N GLY A 419 -16.99 -15.07 5.63
CA GLY A 419 -16.90 -14.57 4.26
C GLY A 419 -16.51 -15.67 3.27
N VAL A 420 -15.51 -16.50 3.58
CA VAL A 420 -15.13 -17.63 2.72
C VAL A 420 -16.23 -18.68 2.66
N LEU A 421 -16.82 -19.05 3.81
CA LEU A 421 -17.86 -20.08 3.88
C LEU A 421 -19.09 -19.71 3.04
N LEU A 422 -19.49 -18.44 3.06
CA LEU A 422 -20.63 -17.93 2.30
C LEU A 422 -20.38 -17.88 0.79
N THR A 423 -19.13 -17.92 0.33
CA THR A 423 -18.87 -18.10 -1.11
C THR A 423 -19.33 -19.47 -1.62
N GLN A 424 -19.50 -20.46 -0.72
CA GLN A 424 -19.88 -21.84 -1.03
C GLN A 424 -18.98 -22.54 -2.07
N THR A 425 -17.78 -22.00 -2.32
CA THR A 425 -16.85 -22.58 -3.31
C THR A 425 -16.09 -23.74 -2.69
N ARG A 426 -16.16 -24.93 -3.31
CA ARG A 426 -15.48 -26.14 -2.81
C ARG A 426 -13.96 -25.93 -2.64
N THR A 427 -13.34 -25.22 -3.58
CA THR A 427 -11.91 -24.88 -3.51
C THR A 427 -11.59 -23.82 -2.48
N GLY A 428 -12.42 -22.80 -2.31
CA GLY A 428 -12.23 -21.80 -1.26
C GLY A 428 -12.30 -22.42 0.13
N LEU A 429 -13.24 -23.34 0.35
CA LEU A 429 -13.38 -24.12 1.58
C LEU A 429 -12.17 -25.02 1.84
N LEU A 430 -11.73 -25.77 0.83
CA LEU A 430 -10.53 -26.61 0.93
C LEU A 430 -9.28 -25.76 1.23
N ALA A 431 -9.10 -24.66 0.50
CA ALA A 431 -7.99 -23.75 0.70
C ALA A 431 -8.00 -23.13 2.09
N LEU A 432 -9.16 -22.70 2.61
CA LEU A 432 -9.31 -22.22 3.98
C LEU A 432 -8.92 -23.28 5.01
N TRP A 433 -9.43 -24.51 4.84
CA TRP A 433 -9.17 -25.60 5.79
C TRP A 433 -7.70 -25.96 5.84
N VAL A 434 -7.05 -26.13 4.68
CA VAL A 434 -5.62 -26.43 4.59
C VAL A 434 -4.79 -25.27 5.15
N THR A 435 -5.10 -24.04 4.76
CA THR A 435 -4.35 -22.84 5.17
C THR A 435 -4.45 -22.56 6.67
N GLY A 436 -5.65 -22.64 7.24
CA GLY A 436 -5.83 -22.47 8.67
C GLY A 436 -5.21 -23.62 9.48
N SER A 437 -5.26 -24.86 8.96
CA SER A 437 -4.62 -26.02 9.56
C SER A 437 -3.10 -25.92 9.59
N VAL A 438 -2.47 -25.58 8.45
CA VAL A 438 -1.02 -25.37 8.35
C VAL A 438 -0.57 -24.24 9.27
N PHE A 439 -1.31 -23.13 9.34
CA PHE A 439 -1.00 -22.04 10.25
C PHE A 439 -1.10 -22.49 11.71
N ALA A 440 -2.25 -23.03 12.11
CA ALA A 440 -2.55 -23.40 13.49
C ALA A 440 -1.61 -24.49 14.03
N TRP A 441 -1.15 -25.41 13.18
CA TRP A 441 -0.18 -26.45 13.52
C TRP A 441 1.09 -25.88 14.15
N ARG A 442 1.61 -24.76 13.64
CA ARG A 442 2.84 -24.13 14.14
C ARG A 442 2.61 -23.33 15.41
N VAL A 443 1.40 -22.81 15.62
CA VAL A 443 1.09 -21.97 16.78
C VAL A 443 0.79 -22.83 18.01
N SER A 444 -0.08 -23.84 17.89
CA SER A 444 -0.41 -24.76 18.98
C SER A 444 -1.24 -25.96 18.50
N ARG A 445 -0.94 -27.16 19.02
CA ARG A 445 -1.77 -28.36 18.83
C ARG A 445 -3.22 -28.19 19.31
N ARG A 446 -3.45 -27.34 20.32
CA ARG A 446 -4.82 -27.03 20.78
C ARG A 446 -5.57 -26.19 19.74
N MET A 447 -4.93 -25.16 19.21
CA MET A 447 -5.51 -24.28 18.19
C MET A 447 -5.80 -25.03 16.89
N PHE A 448 -4.89 -25.92 16.49
CA PHE A 448 -5.09 -26.82 15.36
C PHE A 448 -6.35 -27.68 15.54
N ARG A 449 -6.50 -28.36 16.67
CA ARG A 449 -7.69 -29.20 16.96
C ARG A 449 -8.99 -28.39 16.96
N VAL A 450 -8.99 -27.20 17.55
CA VAL A 450 -10.17 -26.32 17.59
C VAL A 450 -10.54 -25.85 16.20
N PHE A 451 -9.57 -25.33 15.42
CA PHE A 451 -9.82 -24.83 14.07
C PHE A 451 -10.26 -25.95 13.12
N ALA A 452 -9.54 -27.07 13.11
CA ALA A 452 -9.84 -28.21 12.25
C ALA A 452 -11.19 -28.84 12.60
N GLY A 453 -11.49 -28.99 13.90
CA GLY A 453 -12.78 -29.52 14.39
C GLY A 453 -13.95 -28.59 14.07
N ALA A 454 -13.81 -27.28 14.29
CA ALA A 454 -14.87 -26.31 13.99
C ALA A 454 -15.18 -26.23 12.49
N THR A 455 -14.14 -26.23 11.65
CA THR A 455 -14.34 -26.21 10.19
C THR A 455 -14.98 -27.51 9.71
N LEU A 456 -14.54 -28.67 10.23
CA LEU A 456 -15.12 -29.97 9.89
C LEU A 456 -16.60 -30.03 10.30
N ALA A 457 -16.93 -29.64 11.53
CA ALA A 457 -18.30 -29.61 12.02
C ALA A 457 -19.20 -28.70 11.16
N PHE A 458 -18.70 -27.53 10.75
CA PHE A 458 -19.45 -26.61 9.89
C PHE A 458 -19.66 -27.17 8.47
N VAL A 459 -18.64 -27.80 7.88
CA VAL A 459 -18.78 -28.47 6.57
C VAL A 459 -19.81 -29.59 6.66
N VAL A 460 -19.76 -30.42 7.70
CA VAL A 460 -20.76 -31.49 7.95
C VAL A 460 -22.16 -30.90 8.07
N LEU A 461 -22.32 -29.80 8.82
CA LEU A 461 -23.60 -29.10 8.94
C LEU A 461 -24.10 -28.58 7.59
N MET A 462 -23.24 -27.96 6.77
CA MET A 462 -23.60 -27.47 5.44
C MET A 462 -24.02 -28.60 4.49
N VAL A 463 -23.37 -29.76 4.59
CA VAL A 463 -23.78 -30.97 3.85
C VAL A 463 -25.15 -31.45 4.34
N PHE A 464 -25.34 -31.53 5.65
CA PHE A 464 -26.59 -32.01 6.26
C PHE A 464 -27.79 -31.12 5.93
N VAL A 465 -27.62 -29.79 5.94
CA VAL A 465 -28.65 -28.81 5.58
C VAL A 465 -28.90 -28.75 4.05
N GLY A 466 -28.15 -29.52 3.26
CA GLY A 466 -28.30 -29.56 1.80
C GLY A 466 -27.71 -28.35 1.06
N ALA A 467 -27.07 -27.43 1.80
CA ALA A 467 -26.41 -26.24 1.28
C ALA A 467 -25.08 -26.57 0.56
N LEU A 468 -24.39 -27.65 0.95
CA LEU A 468 -23.25 -28.21 0.24
C LEU A 468 -23.57 -29.60 -0.32
N ARG A 469 -23.74 -29.71 -1.64
CA ARG A 469 -23.91 -31.02 -2.29
C ARG A 469 -22.55 -31.67 -2.54
N LEU A 470 -22.10 -32.50 -1.61
CA LEU A 470 -20.90 -33.35 -1.72
C LEU A 470 -21.31 -34.82 -1.81
N SER A 471 -21.93 -35.26 -2.92
CA SER A 471 -22.12 -36.69 -3.15
C SER A 471 -20.84 -37.31 -3.72
N PRO A 472 -20.43 -38.52 -3.29
CA PRO A 472 -19.24 -39.20 -3.85
C PRO A 472 -19.31 -39.35 -5.38
N ALA A 473 -20.52 -39.62 -5.91
CA ALA A 473 -20.77 -39.68 -7.34
C ALA A 473 -20.57 -38.33 -8.04
N ALA A 474 -21.06 -37.22 -7.46
CA ALA A 474 -20.87 -35.88 -8.03
C ALA A 474 -19.42 -35.42 -7.96
N LEU A 475 -18.68 -35.80 -6.90
CA LEU A 475 -17.25 -35.51 -6.77
C LEU A 475 -16.43 -36.29 -7.80
N SER A 476 -16.72 -37.58 -7.97
CA SER A 476 -16.08 -38.42 -9.00
C SER A 476 -16.38 -37.93 -10.41
N ALA A 477 -17.65 -37.58 -10.69
CA ALA A 477 -18.06 -37.04 -11.99
C ALA A 477 -17.41 -35.68 -12.29
N GLU A 478 -17.32 -34.79 -11.30
CA GLU A 478 -16.65 -33.49 -11.42
C GLU A 478 -15.14 -33.66 -11.64
N TRP A 479 -14.49 -34.55 -10.89
CA TRP A 479 -13.08 -34.87 -11.06
C TRP A 479 -12.80 -35.43 -12.46
N THR A 480 -13.60 -36.40 -12.89
CA THR A 480 -13.49 -37.02 -14.22
C THR A 480 -13.71 -35.98 -15.31
N ARG A 481 -14.75 -35.14 -15.20
CA ARG A 481 -15.00 -34.03 -16.13
C ARG A 481 -13.81 -33.08 -16.23
N ARG A 482 -13.17 -32.72 -15.10
CA ARG A 482 -11.99 -31.84 -15.09
C ARG A 482 -10.77 -32.48 -15.73
N VAL A 483 -10.49 -33.74 -15.43
CA VAL A 483 -9.36 -34.48 -16.01
C VAL A 483 -9.56 -34.70 -17.50
N THR A 484 -10.77 -35.10 -17.91
CA THR A 484 -11.14 -35.29 -19.32
C THR A 484 -11.13 -33.97 -20.08
N PHE A 485 -11.66 -32.88 -19.51
CA PHE A 485 -11.59 -31.55 -20.14
C PHE A 485 -10.14 -31.07 -20.26
N THR A 486 -9.32 -31.25 -19.22
CA THR A 486 -7.91 -30.87 -19.23
C THR A 486 -7.14 -31.64 -20.32
N SER A 487 -7.32 -32.96 -20.38
CA SER A 487 -6.67 -33.81 -21.39
C SER A 487 -7.16 -33.50 -22.81
N ALA A 488 -8.47 -33.31 -23.00
CA ALA A 488 -9.06 -32.95 -24.28
C ALA A 488 -8.62 -31.56 -24.76
N THR A 489 -8.48 -30.59 -23.85
CA THR A 489 -8.04 -29.24 -24.23
C THR A 489 -6.55 -29.22 -24.57
N ILE A 490 -5.73 -29.95 -23.81
CA ILE A 490 -4.29 -30.08 -24.13
C ILE A 490 -4.10 -30.82 -25.46
N SER A 491 -4.88 -31.87 -25.73
CA SER A 491 -4.77 -32.63 -26.99
C SER A 491 -5.33 -31.89 -28.21
N ALA A 492 -6.34 -31.02 -28.04
CA ALA A 492 -6.89 -30.21 -29.12
C ALA A 492 -5.98 -29.04 -29.52
N ASP A 493 -5.31 -28.39 -28.56
CA ASP A 493 -4.46 -27.21 -28.84
C ASP A 493 -2.99 -27.57 -29.13
N ALA A 494 -2.48 -28.70 -28.63
CA ALA A 494 -1.10 -29.13 -28.83
C ALA A 494 -1.01 -30.36 -29.74
N THR A 495 -0.91 -30.12 -31.05
CA THR A 495 -0.81 -31.16 -32.08
C THR A 495 0.55 -31.86 -32.16
N THR A 496 1.57 -31.36 -31.45
CA THR A 496 2.93 -31.94 -31.42
C THR A 496 3.44 -32.14 -29.99
N PRO A 497 4.30 -33.15 -29.73
CA PRO A 497 4.96 -33.34 -28.43
C PRO A 497 5.75 -32.10 -27.99
N LEU A 498 6.35 -31.39 -28.94
CA LEU A 498 7.07 -30.14 -28.71
C LEU A 498 6.12 -29.01 -28.25
N GLY A 499 4.90 -28.95 -28.82
CA GLY A 499 3.86 -28.01 -28.42
C GLY A 499 3.30 -28.25 -27.01
N VAL A 500 3.27 -29.50 -26.52
CA VAL A 500 2.90 -29.79 -25.13
C VAL A 500 3.98 -29.31 -24.15
N LEU A 501 5.26 -29.49 -24.53
CA LEU A 501 6.41 -29.11 -23.70
C LEU A 501 6.65 -27.59 -23.67
N LEU A 502 6.58 -26.93 -24.82
CA LEU A 502 6.87 -25.49 -25.00
C LEU A 502 5.62 -24.61 -24.96
N GLY A 503 4.43 -25.21 -25.03
CA GLY A 503 3.14 -24.52 -25.09
C GLY A 503 2.71 -24.26 -26.55
N PRO A 504 1.40 -24.28 -26.86
CA PRO A 504 0.88 -23.94 -28.18
C PRO A 504 1.05 -22.45 -28.54
N GLU A 505 0.64 -22.08 -29.76
CA GLU A 505 0.80 -20.74 -30.36
C GLU A 505 0.51 -19.59 -29.38
N PRO A 506 1.40 -18.59 -29.25
CA PRO A 506 1.24 -17.53 -28.27
C PRO A 506 0.11 -16.56 -28.65
N GLY A 507 -0.52 -15.95 -27.64
CA GLY A 507 -1.64 -15.02 -27.84
C GLY A 507 -3.02 -15.65 -28.10
N LYS A 508 -3.13 -16.97 -28.36
CA LYS A 508 -4.42 -17.68 -28.49
C LYS A 508 -4.87 -18.44 -27.23
N GLY A 509 -3.97 -18.70 -26.28
CA GLY A 509 -4.23 -19.51 -25.08
C GLY A 509 -4.93 -18.76 -23.94
N ALA A 510 -6.25 -18.66 -24.01
CA ALA A 510 -7.08 -18.18 -22.91
C ALA A 510 -8.52 -18.66 -22.96
N VAL A 511 -8.95 -19.20 -24.10
CA VAL A 511 -10.34 -19.41 -24.44
C VAL A 511 -10.47 -20.80 -25.02
N SER A 512 -10.87 -21.75 -24.19
CA SER A 512 -11.24 -23.08 -24.65
C SER A 512 -12.53 -22.96 -25.45
N ARG A 513 -12.55 -23.48 -26.67
CA ARG A 513 -13.78 -23.61 -27.46
C ARG A 513 -14.60 -24.73 -26.82
N ILE A 514 -15.69 -24.39 -26.15
CA ILE A 514 -16.59 -25.39 -25.57
C ILE A 514 -17.71 -25.63 -26.59
N GLU A 515 -17.75 -26.83 -27.16
CA GLU A 515 -18.96 -27.33 -27.82
C GLU A 515 -19.97 -27.71 -26.73
N VAL A 516 -21.16 -27.10 -26.78
CA VAL A 516 -22.25 -27.44 -25.86
C VAL A 516 -22.94 -28.70 -26.37
N ASP A 517 -23.20 -29.63 -25.45
CA ASP A 517 -23.85 -30.91 -25.72
C ASP A 517 -25.27 -30.76 -26.33
N ARG A 518 -25.67 -31.76 -27.10
CA ARG A 518 -26.78 -31.81 -28.09
C ARG A 518 -28.21 -31.79 -27.51
N ASP A 519 -28.47 -31.13 -26.39
CA ASP A 519 -29.80 -31.18 -25.75
C ASP A 519 -30.82 -30.12 -26.23
N ARG A 520 -30.49 -29.32 -27.25
CA ARG A 520 -31.44 -28.42 -27.91
C ARG A 520 -31.29 -28.51 -29.42
N GLU A 521 -32.35 -28.91 -30.10
CA GLU A 521 -32.45 -28.98 -31.57
C GLU A 521 -32.04 -27.64 -32.21
N GLY A 522 -30.82 -27.58 -32.72
CA GLY A 522 -30.24 -26.42 -33.41
C GLY A 522 -28.76 -26.67 -33.74
N PRO A 523 -28.21 -26.03 -34.79
CA PRO A 523 -26.80 -26.20 -35.14
C PRO A 523 -25.90 -25.70 -34.01
N ALA A 524 -25.05 -26.58 -33.47
CA ALA A 524 -24.09 -26.26 -32.42
C ALA A 524 -23.16 -25.13 -32.89
N ARG A 525 -23.31 -23.95 -32.31
CA ARG A 525 -22.34 -22.85 -32.49
C ARG A 525 -21.34 -22.94 -31.34
N PRO A 526 -20.04 -23.17 -31.61
CA PRO A 526 -19.05 -23.22 -30.55
C PRO A 526 -18.95 -21.86 -29.85
N HIS A 527 -19.18 -21.85 -28.53
CA HIS A 527 -18.95 -20.66 -27.71
C HIS A 527 -17.53 -20.70 -27.13
N LEU A 528 -16.85 -19.56 -27.24
CA LEU A 528 -15.51 -19.34 -26.73
C LEU A 528 -15.60 -18.99 -25.24
N VAL A 529 -15.17 -19.89 -24.33
CA VAL A 529 -15.21 -19.69 -22.87
C VAL A 529 -13.81 -19.60 -22.29
N ARG A 530 -13.56 -18.61 -21.43
CA ARG A 530 -12.25 -18.42 -20.78
C ARG A 530 -11.93 -19.57 -19.83
N ASN A 531 -10.69 -20.03 -19.85
CA ASN A 531 -10.23 -21.06 -18.92
C ASN A 531 -10.00 -20.45 -17.52
N GLU A 532 -10.80 -20.90 -16.55
CA GLU A 532 -10.72 -20.47 -15.16
C GLU A 532 -9.62 -21.19 -14.37
N ASN A 533 -9.00 -22.24 -14.89
CA ASN A 533 -7.89 -22.91 -14.22
C ASN A 533 -6.55 -22.25 -14.58
N MET A 534 -5.89 -21.63 -13.60
CA MET A 534 -4.62 -20.95 -13.80
C MET A 534 -3.50 -21.92 -14.18
N HIS A 535 -3.44 -23.11 -13.57
CA HIS A 535 -2.41 -24.11 -13.89
C HIS A 535 -2.52 -24.56 -15.35
N LEU A 536 -3.75 -24.83 -15.80
CA LEU A 536 -4.00 -25.22 -17.18
C LEU A 536 -3.68 -24.07 -18.14
N THR A 537 -4.04 -22.83 -17.80
CA THR A 537 -3.69 -21.66 -18.61
C THR A 537 -2.19 -21.44 -18.70
N LEU A 538 -1.44 -21.66 -17.61
CA LEU A 538 0.02 -21.61 -17.62
C LEU A 538 0.61 -22.69 -18.54
N VAL A 539 0.09 -23.92 -18.51
CA VAL A 539 0.52 -24.99 -19.42
C VAL A 539 0.18 -24.63 -20.87
N GLN A 540 -0.99 -24.07 -21.13
CA GLN A 540 -1.41 -23.63 -22.48
C GLN A 540 -0.60 -22.45 -23.00
N ARG A 541 -0.12 -21.54 -22.13
CA ARG A 541 0.66 -20.37 -22.57
C ARG A 541 2.16 -20.59 -22.60
N SER A 542 2.68 -21.38 -21.66
CA SER A 542 4.12 -21.52 -21.43
C SER A 542 4.62 -22.96 -21.53
N GLY A 543 3.74 -23.91 -21.85
CA GLY A 543 4.05 -25.33 -21.87
C GLY A 543 4.21 -25.93 -20.49
N LEU A 544 4.39 -27.25 -20.45
CA LEU A 544 4.64 -27.97 -19.21
C LEU A 544 5.93 -27.48 -18.53
N VAL A 545 6.97 -27.14 -19.32
CA VAL A 545 8.25 -26.65 -18.79
C VAL A 545 8.10 -25.25 -18.19
N GLY A 546 7.38 -24.33 -18.85
CA GLY A 546 7.12 -23.00 -18.31
C GLY A 546 6.30 -23.05 -17.03
N TRP A 547 5.28 -23.90 -16.97
CA TRP A 547 4.53 -24.17 -15.74
C TRP A 547 5.44 -24.70 -14.62
N ALA A 548 6.29 -25.69 -14.91
CA ALA A 548 7.20 -26.27 -13.92
C ALA A 548 8.21 -25.25 -13.39
N LEU A 549 8.74 -24.38 -14.27
CA LEU A 549 9.63 -23.28 -13.88
C LEU A 549 8.91 -22.25 -13.00
N MET A 550 7.67 -21.89 -13.31
CA MET A 550 6.86 -21.00 -12.45
C MET A 550 6.60 -21.63 -11.08
N MET A 551 6.25 -22.92 -11.03
CA MET A 551 6.10 -23.65 -9.77
C MET A 551 7.41 -23.73 -8.99
N TRP A 552 8.56 -23.83 -9.68
CA TRP A 552 9.87 -23.78 -9.05
C TRP A 552 10.19 -22.40 -8.44
N VAL A 553 9.78 -21.31 -9.09
CA VAL A 553 9.90 -19.94 -8.53
C VAL A 553 9.12 -19.85 -7.22
N ILE A 554 7.83 -20.20 -7.24
CA ILE A 554 6.94 -20.11 -6.07
C ILE A 554 7.44 -21.06 -4.96
N GLY A 555 7.78 -22.30 -5.31
CA GLY A 555 8.28 -23.30 -4.37
C GLY A 555 9.59 -22.87 -3.70
N SER A 556 10.51 -22.24 -4.45
CA SER A 556 11.76 -21.71 -3.90
C SER A 556 11.51 -20.56 -2.91
N ALA A 557 10.56 -19.67 -3.21
CA ALA A 557 10.14 -18.60 -2.30
C ALA A 557 9.54 -19.18 -1.01
N LEU A 558 8.55 -20.09 -1.13
CA LEU A 558 7.90 -20.71 0.02
C LEU A 558 8.87 -21.51 0.89
N ALA A 559 9.81 -22.25 0.28
CA ALA A 559 10.82 -23.00 1.01
C ALA A 559 11.81 -22.09 1.76
N ALA A 560 12.14 -20.92 1.20
CA ALA A 560 12.97 -19.92 1.87
C ALA A 560 12.22 -19.27 3.05
N ILE A 561 10.96 -18.85 2.83
CA ILE A 561 10.09 -18.27 3.86
C ILE A 561 9.87 -19.26 5.02
N ARG A 562 9.60 -20.55 4.71
CA ARG A 562 9.45 -21.62 5.71
C ARG A 562 10.68 -21.78 6.59
N ARG A 563 11.87 -21.76 5.98
CA ARG A 563 13.14 -21.82 6.72
C ARG A 563 13.37 -20.55 7.55
N GLY A 564 13.09 -19.39 6.99
CA GLY A 564 13.15 -18.10 7.68
C GLY A 564 12.26 -18.06 8.93
N ALA A 565 11.05 -18.61 8.84
CA ALA A 565 10.10 -18.67 9.96
C ALA A 565 10.63 -19.45 11.19
N GLY A 566 11.61 -20.34 11.00
CA GLY A 566 12.31 -21.03 12.08
C GLY A 566 13.62 -20.36 12.52
N ALA A 567 14.17 -19.45 11.71
CA ALA A 567 15.49 -18.84 11.93
C ALA A 567 15.42 -17.43 12.57
N VAL A 568 14.29 -16.74 12.45
CA VAL A 568 14.10 -15.40 13.02
C VAL A 568 13.89 -15.49 14.54
N ALA A 569 14.61 -14.65 15.30
CA ALA A 569 14.55 -14.62 16.77
C ALA A 569 13.23 -14.02 17.30
N ASP A 570 12.69 -13.00 16.64
CA ASP A 570 11.39 -12.43 17.00
C ASP A 570 10.25 -13.41 16.67
N ARG A 571 9.55 -13.83 17.73
CA ARG A 571 8.40 -14.74 17.66
C ARG A 571 7.29 -14.20 16.76
N ARG A 572 6.97 -12.91 16.85
CA ARG A 572 5.88 -12.30 16.08
C ARG A 572 6.22 -12.30 14.59
N LEU A 573 7.46 -11.96 14.25
CA LEU A 573 7.91 -11.97 12.87
C LEU A 573 8.03 -13.40 12.30
N GLY A 574 8.44 -14.37 13.11
CA GLY A 574 8.39 -15.80 12.76
C GLY A 574 6.96 -16.28 12.45
N LEU A 575 5.97 -15.83 13.21
CA LEU A 575 4.55 -16.11 12.93
C LEU A 575 4.05 -15.44 11.65
N VAL A 576 4.50 -14.21 11.36
CA VAL A 576 4.20 -13.54 10.08
C VAL A 576 4.75 -14.33 8.89
N LEU A 577 6.01 -14.77 8.95
CA LEU A 577 6.60 -15.61 7.91
C LEU A 577 5.81 -16.91 7.72
N TRP A 578 5.39 -17.54 8.81
CA TRP A 578 4.58 -18.75 8.76
C TRP A 578 3.19 -18.51 8.16
N ALA A 579 2.57 -17.36 8.46
CA ALA A 579 1.31 -16.96 7.86
C ALA A 579 1.43 -16.72 6.35
N ILE A 580 2.49 -16.06 5.90
CA ILE A 580 2.77 -15.86 4.47
C ILE A 580 2.97 -17.20 3.77
N PHE A 581 3.74 -18.10 4.38
CA PHE A 581 3.92 -19.47 3.87
C PHE A 581 2.59 -20.21 3.73
N SER A 582 1.75 -20.17 4.77
CA SER A 582 0.44 -20.82 4.76
C SER A 582 -0.49 -20.23 3.70
N SER A 583 -0.52 -18.90 3.57
CA SER A 583 -1.31 -18.18 2.57
C SER A 583 -0.92 -18.59 1.14
N GLY A 584 0.38 -18.81 0.90
CA GLY A 584 0.87 -19.28 -0.39
C GLY A 584 0.42 -20.70 -0.74
N ILE A 585 0.30 -21.60 0.24
CA ILE A 585 -0.27 -22.95 0.02
C ILE A 585 -1.75 -22.85 -0.34
N GLY A 586 -2.51 -22.07 0.43
CA GLY A 586 -3.94 -21.84 0.14
C GLY A 586 -4.18 -21.28 -1.25
N PHE A 587 -3.35 -20.31 -1.64
CA PHE A 587 -3.42 -19.70 -2.96
C PHE A 587 -3.19 -20.70 -4.10
N LEU A 588 -2.17 -21.57 -3.98
CA LEU A 588 -1.90 -22.63 -4.95
C LEU A 588 -3.07 -23.62 -5.10
N ILE A 589 -3.79 -23.91 -4.03
CA ILE A 589 -5.01 -24.74 -4.08
C ILE A 589 -6.12 -24.01 -4.85
N SER A 590 -6.32 -22.73 -4.55
CA SER A 590 -7.36 -21.92 -5.18
C SER A 590 -7.15 -21.70 -6.68
N MET A 591 -5.90 -21.68 -7.17
CA MET A 591 -5.54 -21.55 -8.61
C MET A 591 -6.20 -22.58 -9.53
N SER A 592 -6.70 -23.69 -8.99
CA SER A 592 -7.42 -24.72 -9.75
C SER A 592 -8.80 -24.27 -10.27
N ASN A 593 -9.38 -23.21 -9.69
CA ASN A 593 -10.74 -22.75 -9.96
C ASN A 593 -10.85 -21.26 -10.32
N PHE A 594 -9.77 -20.51 -10.29
CA PHE A 594 -9.75 -19.16 -10.84
C PHE A 594 -8.41 -18.87 -11.50
N ASN A 595 -8.45 -17.95 -12.47
CA ASN A 595 -7.28 -17.62 -13.25
C ASN A 595 -6.72 -16.26 -12.84
N ALA A 596 -5.71 -16.27 -11.98
CA ALA A 596 -5.05 -15.05 -11.55
C ALA A 596 -4.39 -14.29 -12.72
N LEU A 597 -4.22 -14.88 -13.91
CA LEU A 597 -3.71 -14.14 -15.08
C LEU A 597 -4.59 -12.99 -15.51
N TYR A 598 -5.90 -13.13 -15.29
CA TYR A 598 -6.89 -12.10 -15.63
C TYR A 598 -7.18 -11.16 -14.48
N ASP A 599 -6.55 -11.34 -13.32
CA ASP A 599 -6.74 -10.51 -12.13
C ASP A 599 -5.39 -9.99 -11.65
N SER A 600 -5.01 -8.80 -12.14
CA SER A 600 -3.76 -8.13 -11.76
C SER A 600 -3.69 -7.84 -10.27
N THR A 601 -4.81 -7.60 -9.62
CA THR A 601 -4.88 -7.25 -8.20
C THR A 601 -4.50 -8.43 -7.32
N ILE A 602 -5.01 -9.64 -7.64
CA ILE A 602 -4.58 -10.88 -6.99
C ILE A 602 -3.08 -11.10 -7.20
N GLN A 603 -2.57 -10.90 -8.42
CA GLN A 603 -1.14 -11.09 -8.69
C GLN A 603 -0.27 -10.16 -7.87
N ILE A 604 -0.56 -8.86 -7.91
CA ILE A 604 0.17 -7.83 -7.17
C ILE A 604 0.17 -8.19 -5.69
N PHE A 605 -1.00 -8.56 -5.15
CA PHE A 605 -1.13 -8.94 -3.76
C PHE A 605 -0.28 -10.17 -3.40
N PHE A 606 -0.41 -11.25 -4.17
CA PHE A 606 0.32 -12.50 -3.93
C PHE A 606 1.84 -12.30 -4.01
N TRP A 607 2.32 -11.65 -5.08
CA TRP A 607 3.75 -11.38 -5.26
C TRP A 607 4.30 -10.39 -4.23
N SER A 608 3.49 -9.41 -3.80
CA SER A 608 3.88 -8.51 -2.71
C SER A 608 4.03 -9.25 -1.39
N LEU A 609 3.08 -10.13 -1.07
CA LEU A 609 3.10 -10.92 0.16
C LEU A 609 4.32 -11.87 0.18
N LEU A 610 4.57 -12.56 -0.93
CA LEU A 610 5.77 -13.39 -1.08
C LEU A 610 7.06 -12.57 -1.02
N GLY A 611 7.08 -11.38 -1.64
CA GLY A 611 8.22 -10.47 -1.61
C GLY A 611 8.56 -10.01 -0.20
N ILE A 612 7.55 -9.63 0.59
CA ILE A 612 7.72 -9.23 1.99
C ILE A 612 8.29 -10.41 2.80
N GLY A 613 7.71 -11.60 2.64
CA GLY A 613 8.20 -12.80 3.33
C GLY A 613 9.65 -13.13 2.96
N MET A 614 9.99 -13.04 1.68
CA MET A 614 11.33 -13.30 1.20
C MET A 614 12.34 -12.27 1.71
N ALA A 615 11.97 -10.99 1.70
CA ALA A 615 12.80 -9.91 2.22
C ALA A 615 13.12 -10.14 3.70
N ILE A 616 12.11 -10.44 4.53
CA ILE A 616 12.34 -10.76 5.94
C ILE A 616 13.28 -11.98 6.07
N ALA A 617 13.02 -13.05 5.31
CA ALA A 617 13.84 -14.26 5.35
C ALA A 617 15.31 -14.02 4.93
N VAL A 618 15.56 -13.09 4.01
CA VAL A 618 16.91 -12.76 3.52
C VAL A 618 17.63 -11.78 4.43
N HIS A 619 16.94 -10.72 4.87
CA HIS A 619 17.56 -9.64 5.64
C HIS A 619 17.78 -9.99 7.11
N GLN A 620 16.99 -10.89 7.67
CA GLN A 620 16.98 -11.13 9.13
C GLN A 620 17.43 -12.52 9.57
N SER A 621 17.69 -13.45 8.65
CA SER A 621 18.19 -14.79 8.99
C SER A 621 19.70 -14.86 9.31
N GLY A 622 20.37 -13.71 9.49
CA GLY A 622 21.76 -13.63 9.93
C GLY A 622 22.82 -14.02 8.87
N ARG A 623 22.43 -14.58 7.72
CA ARG A 623 23.32 -14.77 6.57
C ARG A 623 23.44 -13.44 5.83
N ARG A 624 24.52 -12.68 6.09
CA ARG A 624 24.86 -11.47 5.31
C ARG A 624 24.74 -11.84 3.82
N PRO A 625 23.81 -11.24 3.07
CA PRO A 625 23.64 -11.64 1.70
C PRO A 625 24.87 -11.24 0.90
N THR A 626 25.35 -12.14 0.06
CA THR A 626 26.49 -11.89 -0.82
C THR A 626 26.06 -10.86 -1.86
N PHE A 627 26.72 -9.70 -1.87
CA PHE A 627 26.39 -8.60 -2.78
C PHE A 627 27.12 -8.76 -4.10
N ASN A 628 26.42 -8.60 -5.22
CA ASN A 628 27.03 -8.16 -6.46
C ASN A 628 26.84 -6.64 -6.54
N VAL A 629 27.92 -5.88 -6.35
CA VAL A 629 27.90 -4.41 -6.52
C VAL A 629 27.88 -4.14 -8.02
N ILE A 630 26.77 -3.60 -8.53
CA ILE A 630 26.65 -3.25 -9.96
C ILE A 630 27.08 -1.80 -10.22
N TRP A 631 27.00 -0.91 -9.23
CA TRP A 631 27.46 0.48 -9.38
C TRP A 631 27.71 1.12 -8.01
N ARG A 632 28.70 2.00 -7.92
CA ARG A 632 29.14 2.68 -6.70
C ARG A 632 28.76 4.15 -6.74
#